data_AF-A0A3D4JCZ2-F1
#
_entry.id   AF-A0A3D4JCZ2-F1
#
_cell.length_a   1.000
_cell.length_b   1.000
_cell.length_c   1.000
_cell.angle_alpha   90.00
_cell.angle_beta   90.00
_cell.angle_gamma   90.00
#
_symmetry.space_group_name_H-M   'P 1'
#
loop_
_entity.id
_entity.type
_entity.pdbx_description
1 polymer ?
#
loop_
_entity_poly.entity_id
_entity_poly.type
_entity_poly.pdbx_seq_one_letter_code
_entity_poly.pdbx_strand_id
1 'polypeptide(L)'
;MIGIKKFFSINRKNTRAQAMVEFMLVMPVLIILLYGIIEVSRLIFIFASVSNASRQAARYGAGAGEVNDGTTFYQDCEGIREVANESAILTEFEDINITYDRGLTEDGEQVPIVDIDPNPDSDTCPIEDNLIQNGDRIIVQVTANYEPIIQILPLEPLTIVSANARTFLISIPIFGSAVPTGFRAESPTPSRVPTSGVPTETVLPTFTKVPPISGTQGIRTPFNTLPPTLTLTPSLTPPPTWTSSVTPTFISCTGVTNVSHGGLEFEDNTMSMNIINNTGHRLTAAQVYVEWNHDNGHDGSDATLRLTQILFTGQTPWNGNIFAPSAFIPAYYPFIPNGSSTVVFVFNQNYDNLDGTERIIITIGTPGCTNYPIDSSK
;
A
#
# COMPACT_ATOMS: atom_id res chain seq x y z
N MET A 1 40.60 -85.93 48.92
CA MET A 1 40.64 -84.47 48.64
C MET A 1 40.50 -84.30 47.13
N ILE A 2 39.28 -84.10 46.62
CA ILE A 2 38.65 -82.79 46.36
C ILE A 2 39.52 -81.92 45.42
N GLY A 3 39.08 -81.80 44.18
CA GLY A 3 39.59 -80.87 43.17
C GLY A 3 38.46 -80.57 42.18
N ILE A 4 37.87 -79.39 42.36
CA ILE A 4 36.55 -78.93 41.91
C ILE A 4 36.41 -78.81 40.37
N LYS A 5 35.20 -79.17 39.89
CA LYS A 5 34.71 -78.99 38.52
C LYS A 5 34.64 -77.52 38.10
N LYS A 6 34.86 -77.30 36.79
CA LYS A 6 34.41 -76.16 35.94
C LYS A 6 33.28 -75.32 36.54
N PHE A 7 33.33 -74.00 36.33
CA PHE A 7 32.40 -73.24 35.46
C PHE A 7 32.64 -71.74 35.65
N PHE A 8 33.03 -71.03 34.57
CA PHE A 8 32.57 -69.66 34.33
C PHE A 8 32.78 -69.34 32.85
N SER A 9 31.84 -69.79 32.01
CA SER A 9 31.65 -69.23 30.68
C SER A 9 30.71 -68.04 30.83
N ILE A 10 31.28 -66.83 30.88
CA ILE A 10 30.49 -65.59 30.87
C ILE A 10 29.93 -65.42 29.47
N ASN A 11 28.63 -65.68 29.35
CA ASN A 11 27.87 -65.62 28.11
C ASN A 11 27.68 -64.15 27.71
N ARG A 12 28.50 -63.64 26.78
CA ARG A 12 28.30 -62.32 26.14
C ARG A 12 27.14 -62.39 25.16
N LYS A 13 25.90 -62.18 25.62
CA LYS A 13 24.73 -61.94 24.74
C LYS A 13 23.70 -60.97 25.35
N ASN A 14 24.13 -59.82 25.89
CA ASN A 14 23.19 -58.84 26.49
C ASN A 14 23.23 -57.42 25.89
N THR A 15 23.95 -57.16 24.80
CA THR A 15 24.05 -55.80 24.21
C THR A 15 22.77 -55.33 23.51
N ARG A 16 21.95 -56.26 22.98
CA ARG A 16 20.69 -55.90 22.28
C ARG A 16 19.60 -55.37 23.23
N ALA A 17 19.53 -55.88 24.46
CA ALA A 17 18.54 -55.41 25.44
C ALA A 17 18.93 -54.04 26.03
N GLN A 18 20.22 -53.78 26.21
CA GLN A 18 20.71 -52.50 26.73
C GLN A 18 20.40 -51.32 25.80
N ALA A 19 20.64 -51.48 24.49
CA ALA A 19 20.34 -50.44 23.50
C ALA A 19 18.85 -50.07 23.45
N MET A 20 17.96 -51.05 23.69
CA MET A 20 16.51 -50.81 23.74
C MET A 20 16.10 -49.99 24.97
N VAL A 21 16.74 -50.23 26.12
CA VAL A 21 16.49 -49.49 27.36
C VAL A 21 17.03 -48.06 27.28
N GLU A 22 18.22 -47.87 26.72
CA GLU A 22 18.79 -46.54 26.51
C GLU A 22 17.91 -45.71 25.57
N PHE A 23 17.39 -46.29 24.49
CA PHE A 23 16.46 -45.61 23.59
C PHE A 23 15.13 -45.26 24.27
N MET A 24 14.58 -46.18 25.07
CA MET A 24 13.31 -45.98 25.78
C MET A 24 13.39 -44.86 26.82
N LEU A 25 14.59 -44.57 27.35
CA LEU A 25 14.79 -43.48 28.32
C LEU A 25 14.93 -42.12 27.64
N VAL A 26 15.56 -42.06 26.46
CA VAL A 26 15.74 -40.81 25.70
C VAL A 26 14.49 -40.40 24.92
N MET A 27 13.71 -41.37 24.45
CA MET A 27 12.54 -41.12 23.58
C MET A 27 11.48 -40.19 24.19
N PRO A 28 11.06 -40.33 25.47
CA PRO A 28 10.12 -39.41 26.09
C PRO A 28 10.64 -37.97 26.17
N VAL A 29 11.93 -37.79 26.46
CA VAL A 29 12.57 -36.46 26.52
C VAL A 29 12.63 -35.84 25.14
N LEU A 30 12.97 -36.64 24.12
CA LEU A 30 12.98 -36.20 22.73
C LEU A 30 11.58 -35.76 22.27
N ILE A 31 10.53 -36.51 22.61
CA ILE A 31 9.15 -36.17 22.27
C ILE A 31 8.72 -34.85 22.91
N ILE A 32 8.98 -34.67 24.21
CA ILE A 32 8.64 -33.41 24.91
C ILE A 32 9.38 -32.23 24.27
N LEU A 33 10.65 -32.40 23.92
CA LEU A 33 11.44 -31.36 23.26
C LEU A 33 10.89 -31.02 21.88
N LEU A 34 10.54 -32.02 21.07
CA LEU A 34 9.97 -31.80 19.73
C LEU A 34 8.61 -31.10 19.81
N TYR A 35 7.72 -31.53 20.72
CA TYR A 35 6.44 -30.86 20.92
C TYR A 35 6.61 -29.43 21.44
N GLY A 36 7.56 -29.18 22.35
CA GLY A 36 7.88 -27.84 22.80
C GLY A 36 8.28 -26.91 21.65
N ILE A 37 9.11 -27.39 20.72
CA ILE A 37 9.48 -26.62 19.52
C ILE A 37 8.27 -26.39 18.61
N ILE A 38 7.44 -27.40 18.40
CA ILE A 38 6.24 -27.30 17.54
C ILE A 38 5.24 -26.30 18.11
N GLU A 39 4.97 -26.34 19.41
CA GLU A 39 4.03 -25.42 20.07
C GLU A 39 4.50 -23.97 19.99
N VAL A 40 5.78 -23.71 20.30
CA VAL A 40 6.36 -22.37 20.20
C VAL A 40 6.36 -21.87 18.76
N SER A 41 6.65 -22.75 17.80
CA SER A 41 6.63 -22.39 16.36
C SER A 41 5.22 -22.03 15.90
N ARG A 42 4.21 -22.80 16.34
CA ARG A 42 2.79 -22.52 16.03
C ARG A 42 2.34 -21.22 16.67
N LEU A 43 2.70 -20.95 17.91
CA LEU A 43 2.38 -19.70 18.59
C LEU A 43 2.94 -18.47 17.85
N ILE A 44 4.22 -18.50 17.48
CA ILE A 44 4.87 -17.40 16.73
C ILE A 44 4.20 -17.22 15.36
N PHE A 45 3.85 -18.33 14.70
CA PHE A 45 3.17 -18.27 13.41
C PHE A 45 1.80 -17.60 13.51
N ILE A 46 1.00 -17.95 14.53
CA ILE A 46 -0.31 -17.33 14.77
C ILE A 46 -0.15 -15.83 15.01
N PHE A 47 0.81 -15.41 15.82
CA PHE A 47 1.09 -13.99 16.05
C PHE A 47 1.43 -13.25 14.75
N ALA A 48 2.29 -13.84 13.91
CA ALA A 48 2.64 -13.25 12.62
C ALA A 48 1.45 -13.19 11.66
N SER A 49 0.60 -14.22 11.64
CA SER A 49 -0.63 -14.28 10.84
C SER A 49 -1.62 -13.19 11.25
N VAL A 50 -1.94 -13.06 12.55
CA VAL A 50 -2.85 -12.03 13.10
C VAL A 50 -2.33 -10.60 12.83
N SER A 51 -1.02 -10.39 12.99
CA SER A 51 -0.38 -9.11 12.66
C SER A 51 -0.41 -8.78 11.17
N ASN A 52 -0.21 -9.76 10.31
CA ASN A 52 -0.29 -9.55 8.87
C ASN A 52 -1.74 -9.33 8.40
N ALA A 53 -2.69 -10.09 8.94
CA ALA A 53 -4.12 -9.99 8.65
C ALA A 53 -4.64 -8.57 8.92
N SER A 54 -4.47 -8.07 10.15
CA SER A 54 -4.89 -6.70 10.54
C SER A 54 -4.27 -5.63 9.63
N ARG A 55 -2.99 -5.78 9.27
CA ARG A 55 -2.29 -4.85 8.37
C ARG A 55 -2.79 -4.89 6.93
N GLN A 56 -3.04 -6.08 6.38
CA GLN A 56 -3.52 -6.24 5.01
C GLN A 56 -4.96 -5.73 4.88
N ALA A 57 -5.82 -6.10 5.84
CA ALA A 57 -7.19 -5.64 5.91
C ALA A 57 -7.30 -4.11 6.03
N ALA A 58 -6.54 -3.49 6.94
CA ALA A 58 -6.50 -2.03 7.06
C ALA A 58 -5.97 -1.34 5.79
N ARG A 59 -5.06 -1.98 5.04
CA ARG A 59 -4.58 -1.45 3.76
C ARG A 59 -5.61 -1.56 2.65
N TYR A 60 -6.36 -2.65 2.61
CA TYR A 60 -7.43 -2.85 1.64
C TYR A 60 -8.53 -1.80 1.86
N GLY A 61 -9.04 -1.68 3.09
CA GLY A 61 -10.09 -0.71 3.40
C GLY A 61 -9.66 0.74 3.28
N ALA A 62 -8.34 1.03 3.36
CA ALA A 62 -7.80 2.36 3.10
C ALA A 62 -7.58 2.68 1.61
N GLY A 63 -7.97 1.78 0.70
CA GLY A 63 -7.94 2.00 -0.73
C GLY A 63 -8.78 3.21 -1.15
N ALA A 64 -8.36 3.88 -2.22
CA ALA A 64 -9.13 4.97 -2.82
C ALA A 64 -10.00 4.43 -3.96
N GLY A 65 -11.22 4.96 -4.09
CA GLY A 65 -12.16 4.58 -5.14
C GLY A 65 -13.19 3.55 -4.69
N GLU A 66 -13.77 2.86 -5.66
CA GLU A 66 -14.89 1.93 -5.49
C GLU A 66 -14.49 0.53 -5.92
N VAL A 67 -14.97 -0.48 -5.18
CA VAL A 67 -14.74 -1.90 -5.49
C VAL A 67 -15.77 -2.39 -6.50
N ASN A 68 -17.05 -2.11 -6.24
CA ASN A 68 -18.19 -2.50 -7.08
C ASN A 68 -19.33 -1.46 -6.95
N ASP A 69 -19.94 -1.07 -8.08
CA ASP A 69 -21.26 -0.39 -8.17
C ASP A 69 -21.56 0.66 -7.08
N GLY A 70 -20.62 1.57 -6.80
CA GLY A 70 -20.77 2.65 -5.81
C GLY A 70 -20.31 2.36 -4.38
N THR A 71 -19.89 1.13 -4.06
CA THR A 71 -19.34 0.80 -2.73
C THR A 71 -17.85 1.13 -2.67
N THR A 72 -17.49 2.04 -1.76
CA THR A 72 -16.10 2.43 -1.51
C THR A 72 -15.33 1.35 -0.73
N PHE A 73 -14.00 1.35 -0.82
CA PHE A 73 -13.15 0.35 -0.12
C PHE A 73 -13.34 0.33 1.39
N TYR A 74 -13.58 1.49 2.03
CA TYR A 74 -13.80 1.56 3.48
C TYR A 74 -15.20 1.06 3.87
N GLN A 75 -16.16 1.00 2.95
CA GLN A 75 -17.49 0.43 3.20
C GLN A 75 -17.57 -1.07 2.90
N ASP A 76 -16.59 -1.62 2.19
CA ASP A 76 -16.55 -3.03 1.81
C ASP A 76 -16.10 -3.93 2.98
N CYS A 77 -16.97 -4.07 3.97
CA CYS A 77 -16.70 -4.85 5.17
C CYS A 77 -16.47 -6.34 4.88
N GLU A 78 -17.08 -6.88 3.82
CA GLU A 78 -16.88 -8.27 3.41
C GLU A 78 -15.49 -8.44 2.81
N GLY A 79 -15.09 -7.58 1.86
CA GLY A 79 -13.75 -7.61 1.28
C GLY A 79 -12.63 -7.37 2.31
N ILE A 80 -12.83 -6.46 3.27
CA ILE A 80 -11.86 -6.25 4.37
C ILE A 80 -11.68 -7.55 5.19
N ARG A 81 -12.78 -8.25 5.51
CA ARG A 81 -12.73 -9.50 6.27
C ARG A 81 -12.17 -10.66 5.43
N GLU A 82 -12.45 -10.71 4.13
CA GLU A 82 -11.90 -11.70 3.22
C GLU A 82 -10.38 -11.56 3.14
N VAL A 83 -9.87 -10.35 2.90
CA VAL A 83 -8.43 -10.07 2.86
C VAL A 83 -7.74 -10.38 4.19
N ALA A 84 -8.41 -10.15 5.32
CA ALA A 84 -7.91 -10.60 6.62
C ALA A 84 -7.78 -12.14 6.62
N ASN A 85 -8.86 -12.85 6.27
CA ASN A 85 -8.93 -14.32 6.28
C ASN A 85 -7.95 -15.00 5.32
N GLU A 86 -7.50 -14.35 4.25
CA GLU A 86 -6.42 -14.89 3.40
C GLU A 86 -5.10 -15.11 4.17
N SER A 87 -4.88 -14.37 5.26
CA SER A 87 -3.74 -14.57 6.16
C SER A 87 -3.94 -15.72 7.17
N ALA A 88 -5.13 -16.30 7.27
CA ALA A 88 -5.52 -17.35 8.24
C ALA A 88 -5.12 -18.76 7.77
N ILE A 89 -3.82 -19.09 7.82
CA ILE A 89 -3.31 -20.37 7.27
C ILE A 89 -3.42 -21.55 8.24
N LEU A 90 -3.10 -21.33 9.54
CA LEU A 90 -3.02 -22.40 10.55
C LEU A 90 -4.01 -22.23 11.72
N THR A 91 -4.75 -21.13 11.73
CA THR A 91 -5.80 -20.84 12.72
C THR A 91 -6.88 -20.05 12.03
N GLU A 92 -8.12 -20.28 12.42
CA GLU A 92 -9.23 -19.38 12.10
C GLU A 92 -9.17 -18.19 13.06
N PHE A 93 -9.63 -17.04 12.59
CA PHE A 93 -9.82 -15.86 13.43
C PHE A 93 -11.19 -15.96 14.10
N GLU A 94 -11.25 -15.58 15.38
CA GLU A 94 -12.50 -15.56 16.14
C GLU A 94 -13.31 -14.34 15.72
N ASP A 95 -12.69 -13.16 15.82
CA ASP A 95 -13.31 -11.87 15.55
C ASP A 95 -12.41 -10.99 14.68
N ILE A 96 -13.05 -10.25 13.76
CA ILE A 96 -12.44 -9.21 12.94
C ILE A 96 -13.31 -7.96 13.07
N ASN A 97 -12.88 -7.05 13.93
CA ASN A 97 -13.58 -5.81 14.24
C ASN A 97 -13.03 -4.67 13.39
N ILE A 98 -13.92 -3.88 12.79
CA ILE A 98 -13.57 -2.76 11.92
C ILE A 98 -14.17 -1.48 12.49
N THR A 99 -13.34 -0.50 12.82
CA THR A 99 -13.78 0.81 13.30
C THR A 99 -12.98 1.95 12.65
N TYR A 100 -13.34 3.19 12.97
CA TYR A 100 -12.82 4.40 12.35
C TYR A 100 -12.51 5.47 13.40
N ASP A 101 -11.46 6.26 13.15
CA ASP A 101 -11.16 7.44 13.97
C ASP A 101 -10.63 8.61 13.13
N ARG A 102 -10.61 9.79 13.74
CA ARG A 102 -10.12 11.04 13.16
C ARG A 102 -8.62 11.27 13.35
N GLY A 103 -7.88 10.24 13.76
CA GLY A 103 -6.47 10.38 14.15
C GLY A 103 -6.24 10.35 15.65
N LEU A 104 -5.04 10.78 16.05
CA LEU A 104 -4.62 10.90 17.44
C LEU A 104 -4.39 12.38 17.79
N THR A 105 -4.67 12.75 19.04
CA THR A 105 -4.25 14.04 19.60
C THR A 105 -2.73 14.08 19.84
N GLU A 106 -2.19 15.25 20.19
CA GLU A 106 -0.76 15.38 20.58
C GLU A 106 -0.39 14.48 21.77
N ASP A 107 -1.36 14.18 22.64
CA ASP A 107 -1.22 13.31 23.79
C ASP A 107 -1.39 11.81 23.44
N GLY A 108 -1.72 11.49 22.19
CA GLY A 108 -1.88 10.11 21.70
C GLY A 108 -3.29 9.51 21.89
N GLU A 109 -4.27 10.31 22.33
CA GLU A 109 -5.66 9.86 22.49
C GLU A 109 -6.39 9.82 21.15
N GLN A 110 -7.25 8.81 20.95
CA GLN A 110 -8.04 8.69 19.73
C GLN A 110 -9.12 9.78 19.65
N VAL A 111 -9.28 10.37 18.45
CA VAL A 111 -10.34 11.34 18.19
C VAL A 111 -11.55 10.63 17.58
N PRO A 112 -12.69 10.51 18.28
CA PRO A 112 -13.84 9.77 17.76
C PRO A 112 -14.55 10.50 16.61
N ILE A 113 -15.16 9.72 15.73
CA ILE A 113 -16.14 10.19 14.75
C ILE A 113 -17.52 10.22 15.45
N VAL A 114 -18.41 11.13 15.03
CA VAL A 114 -19.73 11.27 15.68
C VAL A 114 -20.48 9.93 15.55
N ASP A 115 -20.98 9.42 16.68
CA ASP A 115 -21.69 8.14 16.81
C ASP A 115 -20.87 6.87 16.47
N ILE A 116 -19.53 6.97 16.42
CA ILE A 116 -18.61 5.85 16.20
C ILE A 116 -17.73 5.66 17.43
N ASP A 117 -17.66 4.43 17.96
CA ASP A 117 -16.71 4.08 19.02
C ASP A 117 -15.34 3.77 18.39
N PRO A 118 -14.27 4.57 18.67
CA PRO A 118 -12.94 4.34 18.10
C PRO A 118 -12.23 3.12 18.72
N ASN A 119 -12.85 2.44 19.70
CA ASN A 119 -12.29 1.23 20.29
C ASN A 119 -12.14 0.13 19.24
N PRO A 120 -10.93 -0.43 19.05
CA PRO A 120 -10.69 -1.53 18.10
C PRO A 120 -11.54 -2.78 18.37
N ASP A 121 -12.04 -2.97 19.59
CA ASP A 121 -12.92 -4.09 19.97
C ASP A 121 -14.38 -3.90 19.50
N SER A 122 -14.70 -2.78 18.85
CA SER A 122 -16.03 -2.48 18.32
C SER A 122 -16.08 -2.60 16.80
N ASP A 123 -17.19 -3.14 16.27
CA ASP A 123 -17.41 -3.26 14.84
C ASP A 123 -18.46 -2.25 14.38
N THR A 124 -18.04 -1.31 13.54
CA THR A 124 -18.86 -0.18 13.06
C THR A 124 -18.91 -0.10 11.53
N CYS A 125 -18.58 -1.20 10.85
CA CYS A 125 -18.65 -1.28 9.39
C CYS A 125 -20.00 -1.89 8.94
N PRO A 126 -20.71 -1.32 7.93
CA PRO A 126 -20.34 -0.19 7.10
C PRO A 126 -20.67 1.18 7.71
N ILE A 127 -19.94 2.22 7.31
CA ILE A 127 -20.10 3.60 7.76
C ILE A 127 -20.71 4.49 6.67
N GLU A 128 -21.48 5.51 7.06
CA GLU A 128 -22.05 6.50 6.13
C GLU A 128 -20.98 7.47 5.58
N ASP A 129 -21.04 7.79 4.28
CA ASP A 129 -20.05 8.63 3.59
C ASP A 129 -19.96 10.08 4.10
N ASN A 130 -21.06 10.60 4.64
CA ASN A 130 -21.15 11.97 5.17
C ASN A 130 -20.38 12.16 6.49
N LEU A 131 -20.04 11.08 7.19
CA LEU A 131 -19.33 11.12 8.47
C LEU A 131 -17.81 11.15 8.30
N ILE A 132 -17.34 10.73 7.14
CA ILE A 132 -15.94 10.40 6.88
C ILE A 132 -15.25 11.51 6.08
N GLN A 133 -14.03 11.87 6.48
CA GLN A 133 -13.25 12.96 5.91
C GLN A 133 -11.87 12.48 5.41
N ASN A 134 -11.29 13.21 4.45
CA ASN A 134 -9.91 12.96 4.04
C ASN A 134 -8.97 13.13 5.24
N GLY A 135 -8.18 12.10 5.53
CA GLY A 135 -7.29 12.08 6.69
C GLY A 135 -7.78 11.20 7.85
N ASP A 136 -9.04 10.77 7.82
CA ASP A 136 -9.57 9.78 8.76
C ASP A 136 -8.89 8.42 8.54
N ARG A 137 -8.94 7.59 9.59
CA ARG A 137 -8.27 6.30 9.62
C ARG A 137 -9.26 5.18 9.82
N ILE A 138 -9.06 4.10 9.08
CA ILE A 138 -9.67 2.80 9.35
C ILE A 138 -8.77 2.03 10.30
N ILE A 139 -9.37 1.38 11.29
CA ILE A 139 -8.72 0.53 12.29
C ILE A 139 -9.31 -0.86 12.14
N VAL A 140 -8.47 -1.85 11.89
CA VAL A 140 -8.88 -3.26 11.83
C VAL A 140 -8.18 -4.02 12.93
N GLN A 141 -8.96 -4.65 13.79
CA GLN A 141 -8.49 -5.55 14.82
C GLN A 141 -8.83 -6.98 14.45
N VAL A 142 -7.85 -7.87 14.63
CA VAL A 142 -8.00 -9.30 14.39
C VAL A 142 -7.66 -10.03 15.68
N THR A 143 -8.53 -10.95 16.07
CA THR A 143 -8.41 -11.77 17.28
C THR A 143 -8.34 -13.25 16.90
N ALA A 144 -7.40 -13.97 17.49
CA ALA A 144 -7.26 -15.41 17.33
C ALA A 144 -7.00 -16.10 18.67
N ASN A 145 -7.54 -17.30 18.84
CA ASN A 145 -7.34 -18.09 20.04
C ASN A 145 -6.27 -19.15 19.83
N TYR A 146 -5.25 -19.12 20.69
CA TYR A 146 -4.24 -20.16 20.78
C TYR A 146 -4.61 -21.15 21.89
N GLU A 147 -4.88 -22.39 21.48
CA GLU A 147 -5.03 -23.54 22.36
C GLU A 147 -3.88 -24.52 22.16
N PRO A 148 -3.16 -24.92 23.22
CA PRO A 148 -2.12 -25.95 23.14
C PRO A 148 -2.69 -27.29 22.67
N ILE A 149 -2.00 -27.99 21.78
CA ILE A 149 -2.40 -29.32 21.29
C ILE A 149 -2.29 -30.34 22.43
N ILE A 150 -1.32 -30.15 23.31
CA ILE A 150 -1.05 -31.04 24.44
C ILE A 150 -0.99 -30.26 25.75
N GLN A 151 -1.87 -30.63 26.69
CA GLN A 151 -1.97 -30.03 28.03
C GLN A 151 -0.89 -30.54 29.02
N ILE A 152 0.27 -30.99 28.53
CA ILE A 152 1.38 -31.47 29.40
C ILE A 152 2.02 -30.31 30.16
N LEU A 153 2.09 -29.12 29.54
CA LEU A 153 2.39 -27.89 30.25
C LEU A 153 1.08 -27.20 30.64
N PRO A 154 1.03 -26.56 31.83
CA PRO A 154 -0.10 -25.74 32.26
C PRO A 154 -0.09 -24.39 31.53
N LEU A 155 -0.18 -24.43 30.20
CA LEU A 155 -0.40 -23.23 29.39
C LEU A 155 -1.92 -23.06 29.26
N GLU A 156 -2.42 -21.96 29.82
CA GLU A 156 -3.81 -21.57 29.64
C GLU A 156 -4.01 -21.11 28.17
N PRO A 157 -5.20 -21.31 27.59
CA PRO A 157 -5.54 -20.71 26.30
C PRO A 157 -5.23 -19.21 26.29
N LEU A 158 -4.61 -18.74 25.22
CA LEU A 158 -4.21 -17.34 25.08
C LEU A 158 -4.93 -16.72 23.89
N THR A 159 -5.57 -15.58 24.12
CA THR A 159 -6.11 -14.75 23.05
C THR A 159 -4.99 -13.86 22.50
N ILE A 160 -4.83 -13.88 21.18
CA ILE A 160 -3.82 -13.10 20.45
C ILE A 160 -4.57 -12.05 19.63
N VAL A 161 -4.31 -10.80 19.95
CA VAL A 161 -5.00 -9.65 19.35
C VAL A 161 -3.97 -8.75 18.67
N SER A 162 -4.26 -8.30 17.45
CA SER A 162 -3.49 -7.27 16.76
C SER A 162 -4.43 -6.28 16.08
N ALA A 163 -4.18 -4.99 16.28
CA ALA A 163 -4.86 -3.91 15.58
C ALA A 163 -3.89 -3.15 14.66
N ASN A 164 -4.36 -2.75 13.47
CA ASN A 164 -3.64 -1.86 12.59
C ASN A 164 -4.54 -0.73 12.11
N ALA A 165 -4.00 0.49 12.07
CA ALA A 165 -4.70 1.67 11.58
C ALA A 165 -4.06 2.20 10.29
N ARG A 166 -4.89 2.64 9.34
CA ARG A 166 -4.45 3.29 8.09
C ARG A 166 -5.33 4.48 7.75
N THR A 167 -4.67 5.60 7.46
CA THR A 167 -5.33 6.78 6.87
C THR A 167 -5.76 6.48 5.45
N PHE A 168 -6.96 6.89 5.08
CA PHE A 168 -7.46 6.77 3.72
C PHE A 168 -7.81 8.12 3.11
N LEU A 169 -7.83 8.14 1.78
CA LEU A 169 -8.03 9.34 0.97
C LEU A 169 -9.25 9.10 0.08
N ILE A 170 -10.41 9.57 0.54
CA ILE A 170 -11.72 9.43 -0.10
C ILE A 170 -11.70 10.07 -1.48
N SER A 171 -11.13 11.27 -1.56
CA SER A 171 -11.01 12.00 -2.82
C SER A 171 -9.65 12.65 -2.91
N ILE A 172 -8.81 12.09 -3.76
CA ILE A 172 -7.73 12.83 -4.40
C ILE A 172 -8.30 13.23 -5.75
N PRO A 173 -8.42 14.52 -6.10
CA PRO A 173 -8.81 14.88 -7.45
C PRO A 173 -7.74 14.33 -8.42
N ILE A 174 -8.07 13.25 -9.12
CA ILE A 174 -7.20 12.66 -10.13
C ILE A 174 -7.35 13.53 -11.38
N PHE A 175 -6.44 14.47 -11.55
CA PHE A 175 -6.40 15.26 -12.76
C PHE A 175 -5.76 14.47 -13.92
N GLY A 176 -6.58 13.73 -14.67
CA GLY A 176 -6.16 13.06 -15.89
C GLY A 176 -6.02 14.05 -17.04
N SER A 177 -4.78 14.33 -17.48
CA SER A 177 -4.53 14.91 -18.81
C SER A 177 -4.52 13.78 -19.84
N ALA A 178 -5.71 13.42 -20.33
CA ALA A 178 -5.96 12.26 -21.17
C ALA A 178 -5.62 10.91 -20.49
N VAL A 179 -6.41 9.88 -20.81
CA VAL A 179 -5.95 8.49 -20.63
C VAL A 179 -4.64 8.40 -21.42
N PRO A 180 -3.51 7.94 -20.85
CA PRO A 180 -2.33 7.72 -21.65
C PRO A 180 -2.73 6.67 -22.69
N THR A 181 -2.88 7.08 -23.95
CA THR A 181 -3.18 6.16 -25.06
C THR A 181 -2.02 5.18 -25.33
N GLY A 182 -1.00 5.18 -24.47
CA GLY A 182 0.07 4.20 -24.40
C GLY A 182 -0.21 2.97 -23.51
N PHE A 183 -1.19 3.01 -22.59
CA PHE A 183 -1.63 1.80 -21.89
C PHE A 183 -2.80 1.19 -22.66
N ARG A 184 -2.50 0.45 -23.73
CA ARG A 184 -3.38 -0.67 -24.08
C ARG A 184 -3.48 -1.52 -22.82
N ALA A 185 -4.70 -1.95 -22.46
CA ALA A 185 -4.89 -2.95 -21.40
C ALA A 185 -3.81 -4.02 -21.58
N GLU A 186 -2.91 -4.15 -20.60
CA GLU A 186 -1.86 -5.14 -20.67
C GLU A 186 -2.58 -6.48 -20.85
N SER A 187 -2.26 -7.14 -21.97
CA SER A 187 -2.68 -8.53 -22.19
C SER A 187 -2.44 -9.30 -20.89
N PRO A 188 -3.28 -10.27 -20.49
CA PRO A 188 -3.09 -11.09 -19.28
C PRO A 188 -1.84 -11.99 -19.36
N THR A 189 -0.91 -11.69 -20.27
CA THR A 189 0.37 -12.35 -20.42
C THR A 189 1.28 -11.91 -19.29
N PRO A 190 1.74 -12.83 -18.42
CA PRO A 190 2.69 -12.51 -17.37
C PRO A 190 3.93 -11.83 -17.95
N SER A 191 4.46 -10.82 -17.24
CA SER A 191 5.72 -10.19 -17.61
C SER A 191 6.80 -11.25 -17.85
N ARG A 192 7.52 -11.14 -18.97
CA ARG A 192 8.59 -12.07 -19.33
C ARG A 192 9.67 -12.02 -18.25
N VAL A 193 9.90 -13.15 -17.58
CA VAL A 193 11.02 -13.32 -16.64
C VAL A 193 12.32 -12.95 -17.37
N PRO A 194 13.20 -12.10 -16.79
CA PRO A 194 14.44 -11.70 -17.46
C PRO A 194 15.34 -12.93 -17.66
N THR A 195 15.41 -13.44 -18.88
CA THR A 195 16.40 -14.46 -19.25
C THR A 195 17.60 -13.72 -19.83
N SER A 196 18.52 -13.28 -18.96
CA SER A 196 19.84 -12.83 -19.41
C SER A 196 20.80 -13.99 -19.26
N GLY A 197 21.21 -14.57 -20.38
CA GLY A 197 22.20 -15.63 -20.43
C GLY A 197 22.10 -16.41 -21.74
N VAL A 198 23.10 -16.24 -22.59
CA VAL A 198 23.42 -17.21 -23.65
C VAL A 198 23.49 -18.60 -22.97
N PRO A 199 22.83 -19.65 -23.50
CA PRO A 199 22.96 -20.98 -22.92
C PRO A 199 24.44 -21.36 -22.94
N THR A 200 25.02 -21.51 -21.76
CA THR A 200 26.33 -22.15 -21.63
C THR A 200 26.11 -23.61 -22.02
N GLU A 201 26.74 -24.07 -23.10
CA GLU A 201 26.72 -25.49 -23.44
C GLU A 201 27.28 -26.26 -22.24
N THR A 202 26.40 -27.03 -21.59
CA THR A 202 26.82 -27.97 -20.58
C THR A 202 27.55 -29.09 -21.29
N VAL A 203 28.87 -29.18 -21.10
CA VAL A 203 29.65 -30.30 -21.62
C VAL A 203 29.07 -31.58 -21.02
N LEU A 204 28.56 -32.46 -21.89
CA LEU A 204 28.01 -33.76 -21.50
C LEU A 204 29.09 -34.56 -20.73
N PRO A 205 28.78 -35.17 -19.57
CA PRO A 205 29.76 -35.95 -18.84
C PRO A 205 30.25 -37.11 -19.72
N THR A 206 31.57 -37.18 -19.94
CA THR A 206 32.19 -38.31 -20.64
C THR A 206 32.16 -39.52 -19.72
N PHE A 207 31.26 -40.47 -20.01
CA PHE A 207 31.22 -41.74 -19.29
C PHE A 207 32.49 -42.55 -19.58
N THR A 208 33.35 -42.68 -18.58
CA THR A 208 34.48 -43.62 -18.63
C THR A 208 33.92 -45.03 -18.44
N LYS A 209 34.04 -45.88 -19.47
CA LYS A 209 33.56 -47.26 -19.44
C LYS A 209 34.38 -48.08 -18.44
N VAL A 210 33.77 -48.51 -17.34
CA VAL A 210 34.35 -49.48 -16.41
C VAL A 210 34.18 -50.90 -16.99
N PRO A 211 35.17 -51.81 -16.88
CA PRO A 211 35.03 -53.17 -17.37
C PRO A 211 33.94 -53.94 -16.60
N PRO A 212 33.15 -54.80 -17.27
CA PRO A 212 32.09 -55.56 -16.60
C PRO A 212 32.69 -56.64 -15.69
N ILE A 213 32.28 -56.62 -14.41
CA ILE A 213 32.46 -57.75 -13.50
C ILE A 213 31.41 -58.80 -13.85
N SER A 214 31.86 -60.01 -14.14
CA SER A 214 31.02 -61.13 -14.54
C SER A 214 30.25 -61.70 -13.34
N GLY A 215 28.94 -61.89 -13.52
CA GLY A 215 28.16 -62.91 -12.82
C GLY A 215 27.34 -62.42 -11.63
N THR A 216 26.08 -62.06 -11.87
CA THR A 216 24.89 -62.70 -11.26
C THR A 216 23.61 -62.08 -11.82
N GLN A 217 22.65 -62.93 -12.18
CA GLN A 217 21.35 -62.54 -12.70
C GLN A 217 20.49 -61.93 -11.58
N GLY A 218 20.18 -60.64 -11.70
CA GLY A 218 19.22 -59.94 -10.86
C GLY A 218 17.95 -59.61 -11.66
N ILE A 219 16.82 -60.06 -11.13
CA ILE A 219 15.45 -59.94 -11.67
C ILE A 219 15.11 -58.47 -12.00
N ARG A 220 14.64 -58.21 -13.24
CA ARG A 220 14.05 -56.91 -13.61
C ARG A 220 12.62 -56.81 -13.08
N THR A 221 12.41 -56.07 -12.00
CA THR A 221 11.10 -55.49 -11.70
C THR A 221 11.05 -54.06 -12.27
N PRO A 222 9.99 -53.67 -13.00
CA PRO A 222 9.82 -52.27 -13.37
C PRO A 222 9.39 -51.48 -12.12
N PHE A 223 10.25 -50.58 -11.65
CA PHE A 223 9.89 -49.56 -10.66
C PHE A 223 9.45 -48.31 -11.42
N ASN A 224 8.21 -47.88 -11.22
CA ASN A 224 7.69 -46.65 -11.82
C ASN A 224 8.23 -45.46 -11.00
N THR A 225 9.28 -44.81 -11.49
CA THR A 225 9.80 -43.58 -10.87
C THR A 225 8.89 -42.42 -11.25
N LEU A 226 8.27 -41.78 -10.25
CA LEU A 226 7.62 -40.47 -10.44
C LEU A 226 8.68 -39.46 -10.93
N PRO A 227 8.32 -38.53 -11.85
CA PRO A 227 9.26 -37.52 -12.34
C PRO A 227 9.74 -36.62 -11.19
N PRO A 228 10.99 -36.11 -11.25
CA PRO A 228 11.56 -35.31 -10.18
C PRO A 228 10.78 -34.00 -9.98
N THR A 229 10.36 -33.74 -8.74
CA THR A 229 9.80 -32.45 -8.32
C THR A 229 10.85 -31.36 -8.49
N LEU A 230 10.53 -30.32 -9.25
CA LEU A 230 11.37 -29.13 -9.43
C LEU A 230 11.64 -28.50 -8.06
N THR A 231 12.90 -28.55 -7.61
CA THR A 231 13.36 -27.84 -6.42
C THR A 231 13.86 -26.47 -6.86
N LEU A 232 13.11 -25.41 -6.58
CA LEU A 232 13.55 -24.04 -6.85
C LEU A 232 14.67 -23.68 -5.87
N THR A 233 15.87 -23.48 -6.40
CA THR A 233 17.02 -22.98 -5.62
C THR A 233 16.89 -21.45 -5.49
N PRO A 234 17.11 -20.85 -4.32
CA PRO A 234 17.08 -19.39 -4.19
C PRO A 234 18.17 -18.76 -5.07
N SER A 235 17.74 -17.95 -6.03
CA SER A 235 18.63 -17.14 -6.86
C SER A 235 19.22 -16.02 -6.03
N LEU A 236 20.55 -15.86 -6.04
CA LEU A 236 21.22 -14.74 -5.41
C LEU A 236 20.74 -13.44 -6.07
N THR A 237 20.15 -12.56 -5.27
CA THR A 237 19.67 -11.25 -5.68
C THR A 237 20.84 -10.44 -6.25
N PRO A 238 20.75 -9.88 -7.46
CA PRO A 238 21.79 -8.99 -7.95
C PRO A 238 21.88 -7.76 -7.01
N PRO A 239 23.10 -7.25 -6.73
CA PRO A 239 23.26 -6.05 -5.91
C PRO A 239 22.56 -4.87 -6.59
N PRO A 240 21.99 -3.93 -5.81
CA PRO A 240 21.24 -2.81 -6.37
C PRO A 240 22.13 -2.00 -7.30
N THR A 241 21.68 -1.82 -8.54
CA THR A 241 22.21 -0.79 -9.44
C THR A 241 21.88 0.57 -8.83
N TRP A 242 22.92 1.26 -8.37
CA TRP A 242 22.82 2.65 -7.93
C TRP A 242 22.47 3.52 -9.13
N THR A 243 21.19 3.76 -9.34
CA THR A 243 20.74 4.92 -10.09
C THR A 243 20.89 6.12 -9.16
N SER A 244 21.59 7.16 -9.61
CA SER A 244 21.64 8.44 -8.91
C SER A 244 20.22 8.97 -8.80
N SER A 245 19.62 8.83 -7.61
CA SER A 245 18.39 9.53 -7.26
C SER A 245 18.71 11.02 -7.26
N VAL A 246 18.14 11.76 -8.21
CA VAL A 246 18.14 13.21 -8.13
C VAL A 246 17.26 13.54 -6.93
N THR A 247 17.88 13.73 -5.76
CA THR A 247 17.16 14.24 -4.60
C THR A 247 16.57 15.58 -5.02
N PRO A 248 15.24 15.76 -5.04
CA PRO A 248 14.65 17.05 -5.37
C PRO A 248 15.18 18.05 -4.35
N THR A 249 15.97 19.03 -4.79
CA THR A 249 16.35 20.16 -3.96
C THR A 249 15.06 20.84 -3.53
N PHE A 250 14.73 20.74 -2.24
CA PHE A 250 13.59 21.43 -1.66
C PHE A 250 13.72 22.92 -1.92
N ILE A 251 12.74 23.49 -2.63
CA ILE A 251 12.66 24.94 -2.85
C ILE A 251 11.90 25.53 -1.66
N SER A 252 12.48 26.53 -1.01
CA SER A 252 11.83 27.22 0.11
C SER A 252 10.89 28.30 -0.43
N CYS A 253 9.59 28.18 -0.13
CA CYS A 253 8.57 29.16 -0.47
C CYS A 253 8.16 30.05 0.73
N THR A 254 9.07 30.28 1.69
CA THR A 254 8.80 31.04 2.92
C THR A 254 9.63 32.30 3.04
N GLY A 255 9.10 33.28 3.79
CA GLY A 255 9.84 34.50 4.12
C GLY A 255 10.23 35.31 2.88
N VAL A 256 11.53 35.48 2.66
CA VAL A 256 12.08 36.29 1.55
C VAL A 256 12.03 35.60 0.18
N THR A 257 11.84 34.28 0.14
CA THR A 257 11.70 33.49 -1.09
C THR A 257 10.25 33.08 -1.32
N ASN A 258 9.30 33.90 -0.89
CA ASN A 258 7.87 33.61 -1.03
C ASN A 258 7.36 33.74 -2.48
N VAL A 259 6.15 33.25 -2.68
CA VAL A 259 5.33 33.59 -3.84
C VAL A 259 4.20 34.47 -3.33
N SER A 260 4.07 35.66 -3.90
CA SER A 260 3.01 36.61 -3.58
C SER A 260 2.16 36.91 -4.82
N HIS A 261 1.01 37.54 -4.62
CA HIS A 261 0.15 37.99 -5.71
C HIS A 261 -0.31 39.42 -5.51
N GLY A 262 -0.82 40.02 -6.58
CA GLY A 262 -1.58 41.28 -6.54
C GLY A 262 -3.06 41.02 -6.27
N GLY A 263 -3.86 42.10 -6.32
CA GLY A 263 -5.31 41.99 -6.31
C GLY A 263 -5.86 41.41 -7.61
N LEU A 264 -7.15 41.08 -7.59
CA LEU A 264 -7.90 40.76 -8.80
C LEU A 264 -8.16 42.06 -9.58
N GLU A 265 -7.86 42.04 -10.87
CA GLU A 265 -8.12 43.13 -11.81
C GLU A 265 -9.12 42.65 -12.87
N PHE A 266 -10.10 43.49 -13.18
CA PHE A 266 -11.17 43.18 -14.13
C PHE A 266 -11.12 44.20 -15.28
N GLU A 267 -11.00 43.71 -16.51
CA GLU A 267 -10.96 44.53 -17.71
C GLU A 267 -11.76 43.84 -18.82
N ASP A 268 -12.79 44.53 -19.33
CA ASP A 268 -13.71 44.03 -20.35
C ASP A 268 -14.26 42.63 -20.02
N ASN A 269 -13.84 41.60 -20.75
CA ASN A 269 -14.25 40.21 -20.56
C ASN A 269 -13.22 39.38 -19.80
N THR A 270 -12.32 40.02 -19.04
CA THR A 270 -11.22 39.32 -18.38
C THR A 270 -11.14 39.60 -16.88
N MET A 271 -10.79 38.55 -16.14
CA MET A 271 -10.36 38.62 -14.74
C MET A 271 -8.90 38.20 -14.67
N SER A 272 -8.04 39.03 -14.10
CA SER A 272 -6.61 38.78 -14.06
C SER A 272 -6.01 38.96 -12.67
N MET A 273 -4.87 38.30 -12.45
CA MET A 273 -4.11 38.41 -11.21
C MET A 273 -2.61 38.38 -11.52
N ASN A 274 -1.89 39.37 -10.98
CA ASN A 274 -0.43 39.37 -11.02
C ASN A 274 0.14 38.45 -9.94
N ILE A 275 1.18 37.70 -10.27
CA ILE A 275 1.87 36.74 -9.42
C ILE A 275 3.36 37.08 -9.43
N ILE A 276 3.95 37.23 -8.25
CA ILE A 276 5.36 37.53 -8.06
C ILE A 276 6.03 36.33 -7.37
N ASN A 277 6.90 35.66 -8.10
CA ASN A 277 7.67 34.53 -7.59
C ASN A 277 9.09 34.98 -7.23
N ASN A 278 9.41 35.00 -5.93
CA ASN A 278 10.74 35.37 -5.41
C ASN A 278 11.61 34.16 -5.05
N THR A 279 11.21 32.93 -5.43
CA THR A 279 11.95 31.71 -5.07
C THR A 279 13.29 31.58 -5.81
N GLY A 280 13.52 32.37 -6.86
CA GLY A 280 14.70 32.24 -7.72
C GLY A 280 14.60 31.05 -8.68
N HIS A 281 13.50 30.28 -8.64
CA HIS A 281 13.30 29.07 -9.44
C HIS A 281 11.96 29.11 -10.18
N ARG A 282 11.85 28.31 -11.25
CA ARG A 282 10.58 28.10 -11.94
C ARG A 282 9.74 27.11 -11.13
N LEU A 283 8.53 27.50 -10.77
CA LEU A 283 7.58 26.64 -10.06
C LEU A 283 6.58 26.01 -11.03
N THR A 284 5.93 24.94 -10.60
CA THR A 284 4.90 24.23 -11.36
C THR A 284 3.60 24.26 -10.57
N ALA A 285 2.50 24.73 -11.18
CA ALA A 285 1.19 24.63 -10.57
C ALA A 285 0.70 23.17 -10.61
N ALA A 286 0.16 22.69 -9.49
CA ALA A 286 -0.53 21.42 -9.40
C ALA A 286 -2.02 21.56 -9.75
N GLN A 287 -2.62 22.71 -9.46
CA GLN A 287 -4.05 22.93 -9.64
C GLN A 287 -4.34 24.41 -9.76
N VAL A 288 -5.31 24.76 -10.61
CA VAL A 288 -5.89 26.10 -10.69
C VAL A 288 -7.38 25.97 -10.39
N TYR A 289 -7.84 26.80 -9.46
CA TYR A 289 -9.22 26.91 -9.04
C TYR A 289 -9.67 28.36 -9.18
N VAL A 290 -10.90 28.56 -9.61
CA VAL A 290 -11.48 29.88 -9.85
C VAL A 290 -12.94 29.92 -9.45
N GLU A 291 -13.34 30.99 -8.76
CA GLU A 291 -14.72 31.35 -8.40
C GLU A 291 -15.08 32.66 -9.10
N TRP A 292 -16.30 32.74 -9.65
CA TRP A 292 -16.80 33.96 -10.32
C TRP A 292 -18.33 34.03 -10.30
N ASN A 293 -18.85 35.24 -10.51
CA ASN A 293 -20.29 35.53 -10.64
C ASN A 293 -20.81 35.02 -11.99
N HIS A 294 -21.04 33.71 -12.10
CA HIS A 294 -21.41 33.05 -13.34
C HIS A 294 -22.83 33.36 -13.84
N ASP A 295 -23.77 33.67 -12.95
CA ASP A 295 -25.20 33.83 -13.23
C ASP A 295 -25.64 35.30 -13.37
N ASN A 296 -24.93 36.21 -12.71
CA ASN A 296 -25.23 37.65 -12.73
C ASN A 296 -24.04 38.54 -13.14
N GLY A 297 -22.93 37.98 -13.61
CA GLY A 297 -21.70 38.74 -13.83
C GLY A 297 -21.67 39.68 -15.04
N HIS A 298 -22.66 39.62 -15.94
CA HIS A 298 -22.77 40.53 -17.09
C HIS A 298 -24.03 41.41 -17.01
N ASP A 299 -23.88 42.72 -17.24
CA ASP A 299 -24.97 43.69 -17.25
C ASP A 299 -25.62 43.83 -18.65
N GLY A 300 -25.98 42.70 -19.25
CA GLY A 300 -26.55 42.59 -20.60
C GLY A 300 -27.93 41.93 -20.65
N SER A 301 -28.40 41.62 -21.86
CA SER A 301 -29.64 40.84 -22.04
C SER A 301 -29.52 39.39 -21.54
N ASP A 302 -28.30 38.86 -21.52
CA ASP A 302 -27.94 37.56 -20.95
C ASP A 302 -26.92 37.80 -19.84
N ALA A 303 -27.32 37.64 -18.59
CA ALA A 303 -26.46 37.90 -17.44
C ALA A 303 -25.41 36.80 -17.19
N THR A 304 -25.43 35.71 -17.98
CA THR A 304 -24.56 34.56 -17.76
C THR A 304 -23.12 34.79 -18.25
N LEU A 305 -22.17 34.43 -17.39
CA LEU A 305 -20.74 34.43 -17.68
C LEU A 305 -20.16 33.02 -17.67
N ARG A 306 -19.51 32.69 -18.77
CA ARG A 306 -18.88 31.40 -19.01
C ARG A 306 -17.39 31.60 -19.18
N LEU A 307 -16.60 30.81 -18.45
CA LEU A 307 -15.16 30.80 -18.61
C LEU A 307 -14.79 30.08 -19.91
N THR A 308 -14.10 30.79 -20.80
CA THR A 308 -13.76 30.30 -22.14
C THR A 308 -12.28 30.01 -22.33
N GLN A 309 -11.42 30.80 -21.68
CA GLN A 309 -9.97 30.68 -21.86
C GLN A 309 -9.23 31.08 -20.59
N ILE A 310 -8.06 30.47 -20.37
CA ILE A 310 -7.10 30.92 -19.37
C ILE A 310 -5.75 31.09 -20.05
N LEU A 311 -5.17 32.26 -19.87
CA LEU A 311 -3.89 32.67 -20.40
C LEU A 311 -2.91 32.83 -19.24
N PHE A 312 -1.73 32.26 -19.40
CA PHE A 312 -0.59 32.56 -18.54
C PHE A 312 0.51 33.12 -19.43
N THR A 313 1.16 34.22 -19.02
CA THR A 313 2.13 34.92 -19.87
C THR A 313 3.19 33.96 -20.44
N GLY A 314 3.26 33.87 -21.78
CA GLY A 314 4.25 33.04 -22.49
C GLY A 314 3.96 31.54 -22.52
N GLN A 315 2.74 31.10 -22.20
CA GLN A 315 2.36 29.69 -22.13
C GLN A 315 1.17 29.34 -23.02
N THR A 316 0.97 28.05 -23.25
CA THR A 316 -0.19 27.54 -23.99
C THR A 316 -1.47 27.88 -23.24
N PRO A 317 -2.46 28.54 -23.90
CA PRO A 317 -3.73 28.85 -23.25
C PRO A 317 -4.51 27.56 -22.99
N TRP A 318 -5.22 27.54 -21.86
CA TRP A 318 -6.29 26.59 -21.66
C TRP A 318 -7.54 27.12 -22.35
N ASN A 319 -8.31 26.24 -23.00
CA ASN A 319 -9.55 26.58 -23.68
C ASN A 319 -10.67 25.66 -23.15
N GLY A 320 -11.84 26.22 -22.91
CA GLY A 320 -13.00 25.50 -22.40
C GLY A 320 -14.29 26.29 -22.56
N ASN A 321 -15.35 25.82 -21.90
CA ASN A 321 -16.63 26.52 -21.82
C ASN A 321 -17.33 26.03 -20.53
N ILE A 322 -17.03 26.70 -19.42
CA ILE A 322 -17.54 26.32 -18.09
C ILE A 322 -18.57 27.33 -17.63
N PHE A 323 -19.73 26.83 -17.18
CA PHE A 323 -20.78 27.59 -16.52
C PHE A 323 -21.02 26.98 -15.14
N ALA A 324 -20.43 27.57 -14.10
CA ALA A 324 -20.52 27.11 -12.71
C ALA A 324 -20.09 28.26 -11.79
N PRO A 325 -20.55 28.31 -10.53
CA PRO A 325 -20.10 29.32 -9.56
C PRO A 325 -18.61 29.20 -9.22
N SER A 326 -18.04 28.01 -9.37
CA SER A 326 -16.60 27.78 -9.28
C SER A 326 -16.17 26.58 -10.11
N ALA A 327 -14.88 26.51 -10.43
CA ALA A 327 -14.33 25.42 -11.22
C ALA A 327 -12.87 25.12 -10.87
N PHE A 328 -12.56 23.82 -10.79
CA PHE A 328 -11.18 23.33 -10.93
C PHE A 328 -10.88 23.12 -12.39
N ILE A 329 -9.77 23.69 -12.86
CA ILE A 329 -9.43 23.67 -14.29
C ILE A 329 -8.74 22.33 -14.61
N PRO A 330 -9.38 21.44 -15.38
CA PRO A 330 -8.84 20.12 -15.64
C PRO A 330 -7.65 20.22 -16.60
N ALA A 331 -6.62 19.41 -16.33
CA ALA A 331 -5.45 19.27 -17.21
C ALA A 331 -4.72 20.60 -17.52
N TYR A 332 -4.79 21.58 -16.62
CA TYR A 332 -4.09 22.85 -16.75
C TYR A 332 -3.07 23.05 -15.63
N TYR A 333 -1.79 22.97 -16.00
CA TYR A 333 -0.67 23.05 -15.07
C TYR A 333 0.36 24.08 -15.55
N PRO A 334 0.04 25.39 -15.43
CA PRO A 334 0.99 26.41 -15.82
C PRO A 334 2.25 26.36 -14.95
N PHE A 335 3.38 26.75 -15.51
CA PHE A 335 4.57 27.02 -14.72
C PHE A 335 4.58 28.48 -14.29
N ILE A 336 5.08 28.77 -13.09
CA ILE A 336 5.22 30.14 -12.59
C ILE A 336 6.70 30.51 -12.77
N PRO A 337 7.04 31.42 -13.71
CA PRO A 337 8.41 31.84 -13.92
C PRO A 337 8.93 32.60 -12.69
N ASN A 338 10.25 32.75 -12.56
CA ASN A 338 10.83 33.63 -11.55
C ASN A 338 10.52 35.10 -11.90
N GLY A 339 10.16 35.91 -10.91
CA GLY A 339 9.72 37.30 -11.11
C GLY A 339 8.21 37.46 -11.26
N SER A 340 7.79 38.55 -11.93
CA SER A 340 6.37 38.89 -12.12
C SER A 340 5.79 38.15 -13.33
N SER A 341 4.56 37.66 -13.20
CA SER A 341 3.79 37.01 -14.26
C SER A 341 2.30 37.22 -14.03
N THR A 342 1.50 37.27 -15.09
CA THR A 342 0.05 37.49 -14.97
C THR A 342 -0.71 36.26 -15.48
N VAL A 343 -1.70 35.84 -14.70
CA VAL A 343 -2.73 34.89 -15.13
C VAL A 343 -3.99 35.67 -15.49
N VAL A 344 -4.60 35.33 -16.62
CA VAL A 344 -5.79 36.01 -17.16
C VAL A 344 -6.84 34.96 -17.50
N PHE A 345 -8.03 35.11 -16.93
CA PHE A 345 -9.22 34.32 -17.19
C PHE A 345 -10.11 35.12 -18.13
N VAL A 346 -10.54 34.51 -19.24
CA VAL A 346 -11.31 35.16 -20.30
C VAL A 346 -12.71 34.57 -20.37
N PHE A 347 -13.70 35.44 -20.35
CA PHE A 347 -15.11 35.10 -20.39
C PHE A 347 -15.69 35.34 -21.79
N ASN A 348 -16.83 34.70 -22.06
CA ASN A 348 -17.57 34.84 -23.31
C ASN A 348 -18.16 36.26 -23.52
N GLN A 349 -18.38 37.00 -22.45
CA GLN A 349 -18.96 38.35 -22.43
C GLN A 349 -18.22 39.23 -21.43
N ASN A 350 -18.50 40.53 -21.43
CA ASN A 350 -17.93 41.49 -20.49
C ASN A 350 -18.31 41.12 -19.04
N TYR A 351 -17.32 41.19 -18.15
CA TYR A 351 -17.48 40.95 -16.73
C TYR A 351 -17.65 42.29 -16.01
N ASP A 352 -18.90 42.74 -15.91
CA ASP A 352 -19.26 44.09 -15.46
C ASP A 352 -19.81 44.13 -14.03
N ASN A 353 -20.31 43.01 -13.51
CA ASN A 353 -21.02 42.96 -12.23
C ASN A 353 -20.36 41.98 -11.24
N LEU A 354 -19.72 42.53 -10.21
CA LEU A 354 -19.01 41.76 -9.18
C LEU A 354 -19.88 41.55 -7.95
N ASP A 355 -19.86 40.35 -7.37
CA ASP A 355 -20.61 40.03 -6.15
C ASP A 355 -19.69 39.77 -4.93
N GLY A 356 -18.38 39.86 -5.12
CA GLY A 356 -17.38 39.63 -4.08
C GLY A 356 -17.05 38.17 -3.84
N THR A 357 -17.59 37.25 -4.65
CA THR A 357 -17.23 35.83 -4.63
C THR A 357 -15.96 35.53 -5.43
N GLU A 358 -15.44 36.51 -6.17
CA GLU A 358 -14.33 36.32 -7.09
C GLU A 358 -13.05 35.86 -6.37
N ARG A 359 -12.54 34.70 -6.76
CA ARG A 359 -11.37 34.12 -6.14
C ARG A 359 -10.57 33.26 -7.10
N ILE A 360 -9.25 33.34 -7.00
CA ILE A 360 -8.32 32.47 -7.72
C ILE A 360 -7.44 31.78 -6.70
N ILE A 361 -7.35 30.46 -6.78
CA ILE A 361 -6.40 29.65 -6.01
C ILE A 361 -5.51 28.87 -6.97
N ILE A 362 -4.19 28.98 -6.80
CA ILE A 362 -3.20 28.21 -7.53
C ILE A 362 -2.38 27.40 -6.54
N THR A 363 -2.59 26.09 -6.52
CA THR A 363 -1.81 25.15 -5.71
C THR A 363 -0.48 24.89 -6.40
N ILE A 364 0.63 24.99 -5.66
CA ILE A 364 1.98 24.78 -6.21
C ILE A 364 2.38 23.31 -6.00
N GLY A 365 2.74 22.61 -7.08
CA GLY A 365 3.19 21.21 -7.06
C GLY A 365 4.69 21.01 -6.84
N THR A 366 5.46 22.10 -6.83
CA THR A 366 6.92 22.04 -6.63
C THR A 366 7.27 21.63 -5.19
N PRO A 367 8.10 20.58 -4.96
CA PRO A 367 8.48 20.15 -3.62
C PRO A 367 9.07 21.26 -2.75
N GLY A 368 8.51 21.45 -1.56
CA GLY A 368 8.86 22.54 -0.63
C GLY A 368 7.92 23.76 -0.70
N CYS A 369 7.09 23.85 -1.73
CA CYS A 369 6.12 24.93 -1.94
C CYS A 369 4.65 24.48 -1.86
N THR A 370 4.41 23.19 -1.64
CA THR A 370 3.06 22.58 -1.63
C THR A 370 2.13 23.14 -0.55
N ASN A 371 2.68 23.64 0.55
CA ASN A 371 1.91 24.22 1.66
C ASN A 371 1.66 25.73 1.52
N TYR A 372 2.09 26.33 0.40
CA TYR A 372 2.00 27.78 0.15
C TYR A 372 1.24 28.04 -1.15
N PRO A 373 -0.08 27.75 -1.21
CA PRO A 373 -0.89 28.07 -2.36
C PRO A 373 -1.00 29.60 -2.53
N ILE A 374 -1.11 30.04 -3.78
CA ILE A 374 -1.44 31.42 -4.11
C ILE A 374 -2.95 31.53 -4.03
N ASP A 375 -3.48 32.39 -3.16
CA ASP A 375 -4.92 32.50 -2.90
C ASP A 375 -5.28 33.98 -2.88
N SER A 376 -6.03 34.45 -3.88
CA SER A 376 -6.36 35.87 -4.03
C SER A 376 -7.15 36.47 -2.87
N SER A 377 -7.70 35.63 -1.98
CA SER A 377 -8.43 36.06 -0.78
C SER A 377 -7.55 36.39 0.43
N LYS A 378 -6.26 36.02 0.40
CA LYS A 378 -5.30 36.20 1.50
C LYS A 378 -4.28 37.27 1.16
#